data_AF-A0A4Q0XZL3-F1
#
_entry.id   AF-A0A4Q0XZL3-F1
#
_cell.length_a   1.000
_cell.length_b   1.000
_cell.length_c   1.000
_cell.angle_alpha   90.00
_cell.angle_beta   90.00
_cell.angle_gamma   90.00
#
_symmetry.space_group_name_H-M   'P 1'
#
loop_
_entity.id
_entity.type
_entity.pdbx_description
1 polymer ?
#
loop_
_entity_poly.entity_id
_entity_poly.type
_entity_poly.pdbx_seq_one_letter_code
_entity_poly.pdbx_strand_id
1 'polypeptide(L)'
;MDPSPIPKYDTPKLNDCKALQIFGAGREKKIYAIPPYTHVEPLKFEDREFKVENFEGKACARCGSTHSFLDEVYDDEGKATYYCNDTDYCDTQKEKQGIN
;
A
#
# COMPACT_ATOMS: atom_id res chain seq x y z
N MET A 1 -15.43 -8.35 4.80
CA MET A 1 -15.20 -7.05 5.48
C MET A 1 -14.73 -6.05 4.44
N ASP A 2 -14.90 -4.76 4.69
CA ASP A 2 -14.33 -3.69 3.85
C ASP A 2 -13.12 -3.10 4.60
N PRO A 3 -11.88 -3.21 4.08
CA PRO A 3 -10.67 -2.75 4.75
C PRO A 3 -10.46 -1.22 4.68
N SER A 4 -11.52 -0.42 4.44
CA SER A 4 -11.44 1.00 4.08
C SER A 4 -10.80 1.21 2.70
N PRO A 5 -10.73 2.43 2.15
CA PRO A 5 -10.25 2.65 0.78
C PRO A 5 -8.72 2.58 0.68
N ILE A 6 -8.12 1.48 1.16
CA ILE A 6 -6.72 1.13 0.94
C ILE A 6 -6.56 0.50 -0.45
N PRO A 7 -5.40 0.67 -1.12
CA PRO A 7 -5.13 -0.02 -2.37
C PRO A 7 -5.10 -1.54 -2.16
N LYS A 8 -5.34 -2.32 -3.23
CA LYS A 8 -5.27 -3.79 -3.16
C LYS A 8 -3.89 -4.27 -2.72
N TYR A 9 -2.85 -3.54 -3.10
CA TYR A 9 -1.48 -3.70 -2.64
C TYR A 9 -1.34 -3.86 -1.11
N ASP A 10 -2.15 -3.15 -0.32
CA ASP A 10 -2.07 -3.19 1.13
C ASP A 10 -2.94 -4.29 1.76
N THR A 11 -3.86 -4.90 1.01
CA THR A 11 -4.77 -5.93 1.55
C THR A 11 -4.03 -7.13 2.15
N PRO A 12 -2.98 -7.69 1.52
CA PRO A 12 -2.21 -8.79 2.11
C PRO A 12 -1.52 -8.43 3.44
N LYS A 13 -1.24 -7.15 3.71
CA LYS A 13 -0.59 -6.69 4.95
C LYS A 13 -1.50 -6.83 6.18
N LEU A 14 -2.81 -7.03 5.99
CA LEU A 14 -3.78 -7.20 7.07
C LEU A 14 -3.73 -8.61 7.69
N ASN A 15 -3.27 -9.61 6.92
CA ASN A 15 -3.20 -11.00 7.37
C ASN A 15 -2.09 -11.20 8.39
N ASP A 16 -2.41 -11.86 9.51
CA ASP A 16 -1.47 -12.19 10.58
C ASP A 16 -0.67 -10.98 11.10
N CYS A 17 -1.26 -9.78 11.00
CA CYS A 17 -0.62 -8.55 11.44
C CYS A 17 -0.57 -8.49 12.96
N LYS A 18 0.61 -8.14 13.52
CA LYS A 18 0.82 -7.98 14.97
C LYS A 18 0.02 -6.81 15.57
N ALA A 19 -0.30 -5.79 14.78
CA ALA A 19 -1.02 -4.62 15.26
C ALA A 19 -2.53 -4.87 15.33
N LEU A 20 -3.20 -4.27 16.33
CA LEU A 20 -4.65 -4.16 16.34
C LEU A 20 -5.09 -3.17 15.24
N GLN A 21 -5.98 -3.61 14.35
CA GLN A 21 -6.49 -2.78 13.26
C GLN A 21 -7.92 -2.36 13.56
N ILE A 22 -8.23 -1.07 13.48
CA ILE A 22 -9.56 -0.50 13.80
C ILE A 22 -10.05 0.30 12.59
N PHE A 23 -11.27 0.02 12.15
CA PHE A 23 -11.91 0.66 11.00
C PHE A 23 -13.18 1.37 11.46
N GLY A 24 -13.26 2.68 11.22
CA GLY A 24 -14.42 3.50 11.57
C GLY A 24 -15.12 4.04 10.33
N ALA A 25 -16.42 3.77 10.20
CA ALA A 25 -17.28 4.35 9.17
C ALA A 25 -18.27 5.32 9.83
N GLY A 26 -17.85 6.57 10.02
CA GLY A 26 -18.59 7.56 10.83
C GLY A 26 -19.99 7.87 10.30
N ARG A 27 -20.12 8.13 8.99
CA ARG A 27 -21.43 8.37 8.35
C ARG A 27 -22.39 7.19 8.55
N GLU A 28 -21.85 5.98 8.52
CA GLU A 28 -22.64 4.74 8.59
C GLU A 28 -22.76 4.19 10.02
N LYS A 29 -22.24 4.93 11.02
CA LYS A 29 -22.27 4.61 12.45
C LYS A 29 -21.81 3.18 12.76
N LYS A 30 -20.70 2.76 12.15
CA LYS A 30 -20.14 1.42 12.28
C LYS A 30 -18.66 1.47 12.66
N ILE A 31 -18.27 0.52 13.51
CA ILE A 31 -16.88 0.28 13.89
C ILE A 31 -16.60 -1.22 13.72
N TYR A 32 -15.46 -1.53 13.12
CA TYR A 32 -14.95 -2.89 12.93
C TYR A 32 -13.51 -2.97 13.43
N ALA A 33 -13.06 -4.17 13.78
CA ALA A 33 -11.67 -4.38 14.16
C ALA A 33 -11.19 -5.75 13.68
N ILE A 34 -9.89 -5.84 13.42
CA ILE A 34 -9.17 -7.08 13.20
C ILE A 34 -8.16 -7.21 14.35
N PRO A 35 -8.36 -8.17 15.27
CA PRO A 35 -7.39 -8.43 16.33
C PRO A 35 -6.00 -8.80 15.79
N PRO A 36 -4.94 -8.63 16.58
CA PRO A 36 -3.62 -9.13 16.24
C PRO A 36 -3.62 -10.62 15.84
N TYR A 37 -2.80 -10.98 14.86
CA TYR A 37 -2.60 -12.35 14.38
C TYR A 37 -3.88 -13.03 13.86
N THR A 38 -4.83 -12.23 13.38
CA THR A 38 -6.06 -12.75 12.75
C THR A 38 -5.77 -13.18 11.32
N HIS A 39 -6.30 -14.33 10.94
CA HIS A 39 -6.28 -14.77 9.55
C HIS A 39 -7.20 -13.89 8.69
N VAL A 40 -6.64 -13.28 7.65
CA VAL A 40 -7.35 -12.42 6.70
C VAL A 40 -6.91 -12.82 5.29
N GLU A 41 -7.86 -13.13 4.43
CA GLU A 41 -7.58 -13.45 3.04
C GLU A 41 -8.44 -12.59 2.09
N PRO A 42 -7.88 -12.05 1.01
CA PRO A 42 -8.67 -11.40 -0.03
C PRO A 42 -9.58 -12.40 -0.73
N LEU A 43 -10.82 -12.00 -1.03
CA LEU A 43 -11.71 -12.81 -1.84
C LEU A 43 -11.14 -12.96 -3.26
N LYS A 44 -10.97 -14.21 -3.69
CA LYS A 44 -10.57 -14.59 -5.04
C LYS A 44 -11.32 -15.85 -5.48
N PHE A 45 -11.30 -16.15 -6.77
CA PHE A 45 -11.83 -17.40 -7.31
C PHE A 45 -10.69 -18.37 -7.61
N GLU A 46 -10.99 -19.66 -7.68
CA GLU A 46 -10.00 -20.69 -8.01
C GLU A 46 -9.36 -20.47 -9.39
N ASP A 47 -10.10 -19.90 -10.33
CA ASP A 47 -9.65 -19.58 -11.69
C ASP A 47 -9.12 -18.13 -11.83
N ARG A 48 -9.17 -17.33 -10.77
CA ARG A 48 -8.81 -15.90 -10.79
C ARG A 48 -8.04 -15.51 -9.53
N GLU A 49 -6.72 -15.50 -9.67
CA GLU A 49 -5.82 -15.05 -8.60
C GLU A 49 -6.04 -13.58 -8.20
N PHE A 50 -5.83 -13.29 -6.91
CA PHE A 50 -5.83 -11.93 -6.40
C PHE A 50 -4.58 -11.18 -6.90
N LYS A 51 -4.77 -10.11 -7.65
CA LYS A 51 -3.68 -9.29 -8.20
C LYS A 51 -3.63 -7.94 -7.50
N VAL A 52 -2.42 -7.55 -7.13
CA VAL A 52 -2.08 -6.21 -6.68
C VAL A 52 -1.55 -5.37 -7.84
N GLU A 53 -1.49 -4.07 -7.65
CA GLU A 53 -0.87 -3.12 -8.56
C GLU A 53 0.60 -3.52 -8.83
N ASN A 54 1.01 -3.51 -10.10
CA ASN A 54 2.36 -3.87 -10.53
C ASN A 54 3.08 -2.64 -11.09
N PHE A 55 4.23 -2.31 -10.51
CA PHE A 55 5.12 -1.22 -10.91
C PHE A 55 6.43 -1.73 -11.53
N GLU A 56 6.41 -2.90 -12.16
CA GLU A 56 7.58 -3.51 -12.79
C GLU A 56 8.31 -2.54 -13.73
N GLY A 57 9.63 -2.46 -13.58
CA GLY A 57 10.48 -1.52 -14.32
C GLY A 57 10.37 -0.06 -13.87
N LYS A 58 9.57 0.25 -12.84
CA LYS A 58 9.50 1.58 -12.21
C LYS A 58 10.18 1.56 -10.85
N ALA A 59 10.74 2.70 -10.47
CA ALA A 59 11.34 2.92 -9.17
C ALA A 59 10.98 4.34 -8.71
N CYS A 60 10.93 4.55 -7.41
CA CYS A 60 10.79 5.88 -6.84
C CYS A 60 11.94 6.77 -7.29
N ALA A 61 11.64 7.90 -7.94
CA ALA A 61 12.65 8.86 -8.41
C ALA A 61 13.44 9.52 -7.26
N ARG A 62 12.93 9.45 -6.02
CA ARG A 62 13.54 10.08 -4.84
C ARG A 62 14.47 9.15 -4.05
N CYS A 63 14.11 7.88 -3.86
CA CYS A 63 14.88 6.92 -3.05
C CYS A 63 15.22 5.61 -3.76
N GLY A 64 14.85 5.46 -5.05
CA GLY A 64 15.13 4.26 -5.84
C GLY A 64 14.31 3.01 -5.47
N SER A 65 13.39 3.08 -4.50
CA SER A 65 12.60 1.92 -4.08
C SER A 65 11.76 1.33 -5.22
N THR A 66 11.85 0.01 -5.38
CA THR A 66 11.02 -0.83 -6.27
C THR A 66 10.05 -1.72 -5.49
N HIS A 67 9.98 -1.56 -4.16
CA HIS A 67 9.24 -2.42 -3.24
C HIS A 67 8.12 -1.68 -2.49
N SER A 68 7.77 -0.48 -2.93
CA SER A 68 6.74 0.37 -2.33
C SER A 68 5.62 0.60 -3.34
N PHE A 69 4.41 0.88 -2.84
CA PHE A 69 3.37 1.45 -3.69
C PHE A 69 3.83 2.81 -4.22
N LEU A 70 3.63 3.06 -5.52
CA LEU A 70 4.11 4.28 -6.18
C LEU A 70 2.94 5.15 -6.62
N ASP A 71 3.06 6.45 -6.36
CA ASP A 71 2.25 7.48 -6.97
C ASP A 71 2.83 7.84 -8.34
N GLU A 72 1.96 7.99 -9.33
CA GLU A 72 2.30 8.47 -10.66
C GLU A 72 1.97 9.96 -10.78
N VAL A 73 2.99 10.78 -10.97
CA VAL A 73 2.89 12.24 -11.05
C VAL A 73 3.29 12.70 -12.44
N TYR A 74 2.40 13.44 -13.10
CA TYR A 74 2.63 13.99 -14.44
C TYR A 74 3.18 15.41 -14.36
N ASP A 75 4.15 15.74 -15.19
CA ASP A 75 4.54 17.14 -15.43
C ASP A 75 3.64 17.83 -16.46
N ASP A 76 3.88 19.12 -16.71
CA ASP A 76 3.11 19.94 -17.66
C ASP A 76 3.20 19.43 -19.10
N GLU A 77 4.23 18.64 -19.43
CA GLU A 77 4.44 18.01 -20.74
C GLU A 77 3.81 16.61 -20.82
N GLY A 78 3.21 16.12 -19.73
CA GLY A 78 2.54 14.82 -19.66
C GLY A 78 3.48 13.64 -19.40
N LYS A 79 4.73 13.87 -19.00
CA LYS A 79 5.67 12.82 -18.62
C LYS A 79 5.42 12.38 -17.18
N ALA A 80 5.22 11.08 -17.00
CA ALA A 80 5.03 10.46 -15.69
C ALA A 80 6.35 10.23 -14.95
N THR A 81 6.38 10.62 -13.68
CA THR A 81 7.43 10.30 -12.70
C THR A 81 6.82 9.58 -11.51
N TYR A 82 7.50 8.56 -11.01
CA TYR A 82 6.99 7.71 -9.93
C TYR A 82 7.66 8.04 -8.60
N TYR A 83 6.87 8.12 -7.54
CA TYR A 83 7.35 8.40 -6.19
C TYR A 83 6.75 7.41 -5.20
N CYS A 84 7.43 7.09 -4.10
CA CYS A 84 6.81 6.34 -3.02
C CYS A 84 5.57 7.09 -2.51
N ASN A 85 4.44 6.40 -2.41
CA ASN A 85 3.24 6.97 -1.80
C ASN A 85 3.44 7.22 -0.29
N ASP A 86 4.17 6.34 0.39
CA ASP A 86 4.60 6.52 1.78
C ASP A 86 5.90 7.33 1.84
N THR A 87 5.78 8.59 2.28
CA THR A 87 6.92 9.51 2.38
C THR A 87 7.85 9.18 3.54
N ASP A 88 7.34 8.66 4.66
CA ASP A 88 8.15 8.29 5.84
C ASP A 88 9.03 7.07 5.51
N TYR A 89 8.44 6.07 4.86
CA TYR A 89 9.20 4.95 4.30
C TYR A 89 10.26 5.46 3.31
N CYS A 90 9.89 6.40 2.43
CA CYS A 90 10.82 6.97 1.46
C CYS A 90 12.02 7.66 2.12
N ASP A 91 11.80 8.44 3.18
CA ASP A 91 12.85 9.10 3.96
C ASP A 91 13.79 8.10 4.60
N THR A 92 13.22 7.08 5.26
CA THR A 92 13.99 5.99 5.85
C THR A 92 14.86 5.27 4.82
N GLN A 93 14.36 5.06 3.59
CA GLN A 93 15.16 4.44 2.53
C GLN A 93 16.29 5.34 2.04
N LYS A 94 16.08 6.65 1.94
CA LYS A 94 17.14 7.60 1.59
C LYS A 94 18.27 7.57 2.61
N GLU A 95 17.92 7.60 3.90
CA GLU A 95 18.90 7.54 4.99
C GLU A 95 19.72 6.26 4.95
N LYS A 96 19.08 5.10 4.77
CA LYS A 96 19.76 3.80 4.64
C LYS A 96 20.72 3.73 3.46
N GLN A 97 20.42 4.44 2.38
CA GLN A 97 21.25 4.49 1.17
C GLN A 97 22.30 5.61 1.19
N GLY A 98 22.30 6.47 2.22
CA GLY A 98 23.19 7.64 2.29
C GLY A 98 22.90 8.69 1.21
N ILE A 99 21.69 8.69 0.64
CA ILE A 99 21.25 9.66 -0.36
C ILE A 99 20.71 10.88 0.40
N ASN A 100 21.50 11.95 0.46
CA ASN A 100 21.04 13.25 0.99
C ASN A 100 19.96 13.87 0.09
#